data_AF-A0A944V036-F1
#
_entry.id   AF-A0A944V036-F1
#
_cell.length_a   1.000
_cell.length_b   1.000
_cell.length_c   1.000
_cell.angle_alpha   90.00
_cell.angle_beta   90.00
_cell.angle_gamma   90.00
#
_symmetry.space_group_name_H-M   'P 1'
#
loop_
_entity.id
_entity.type
_entity.pdbx_description
1 polymer ?
#
loop_
_entity_poly.entity_id
_entity_poly.type
_entity_poly.pdbx_seq_one_letter_code
_entity_poly.pdbx_strand_id
1 'polypeptide(L)'
;MIPTIFKLLGALGVFLFGMRVMSEGIQKVAGKRLQSILNYMTANRVAAVFTGFFITALVQSSSATTVMVVSFVNASLLNLTQAIGVIMG
;
A
#
# COMPACT_ATOMS: atom_id res chain seq x y z
N MET A 1 -18.28 -32.45 -0.92
CA MET A 1 -18.56 -31.01 -0.66
C MET A 1 -18.32 -30.59 0.79
N ILE A 2 -18.85 -31.33 1.78
CA ILE A 2 -18.67 -31.05 3.23
C ILE A 2 -17.19 -30.90 3.67
N PRO A 3 -16.24 -31.79 3.28
CA PRO A 3 -14.84 -31.66 3.73
C PRO A 3 -14.11 -30.44 3.14
N THR A 4 -14.55 -29.93 1.99
CA THR A 4 -13.98 -28.74 1.35
C THR A 4 -14.36 -27.46 2.11
N ILE A 5 -15.59 -27.40 2.61
CA ILE A 5 -16.10 -26.27 3.40
C ILE A 5 -15.34 -26.15 4.72
N PHE A 6 -15.09 -27.27 5.41
CA PHE A 6 -14.28 -27.28 6.63
C PHE A 6 -12.83 -26.85 6.39
N LYS A 7 -12.22 -27.26 5.27
CA LYS A 7 -10.87 -26.81 4.89
C LYS A 7 -10.82 -25.30 4.61
N LEU A 8 -11.82 -24.76 3.91
CA LEU A 8 -11.93 -23.32 3.65
C LEU A 8 -12.11 -22.51 4.93
N LEU A 9 -12.97 -22.96 5.85
CA LEU A 9 -13.17 -22.33 7.15
C LEU A 9 -11.89 -22.35 8.01
N GLY A 10 -11.17 -23.47 8.02
CA GLY A 10 -9.89 -23.59 8.73
C GLY A 10 -8.80 -22.68 8.15
N ALA A 11 -8.66 -22.66 6.82
CA ALA A 11 -7.73 -21.78 6.13
C ALA A 11 -8.05 -20.30 6.36
N LEU A 12 -9.33 -19.93 6.34
CA LEU A 12 -9.80 -18.57 6.60
C LEU A 12 -9.53 -18.16 8.06
N GLY A 13 -9.75 -19.06 9.02
CA GLY A 13 -9.45 -18.80 10.44
C GLY A 13 -7.97 -18.54 10.70
N VAL A 14 -7.09 -19.37 10.12
CA VAL A 14 -5.63 -19.17 10.21
C VAL A 14 -5.19 -17.89 9.49
N PHE A 15 -5.79 -17.58 8.34
CA PHE A 15 -5.50 -16.36 7.59
C PHE A 15 -5.89 -15.09 8.37
N LEU A 16 -7.11 -15.05 8.92
CA LEU A 16 -7.59 -13.92 9.74
C LEU A 16 -6.74 -13.75 11.00
N PHE A 17 -6.34 -14.85 11.65
CA PHE A 17 -5.42 -14.82 12.78
C PHE A 17 -4.05 -14.26 12.39
N GLY A 18 -3.49 -14.72 11.26
CA GLY A 18 -2.24 -14.20 10.71
C GLY A 18 -2.30 -12.71 10.41
N MET A 19 -3.39 -12.23 9.80
CA MET A 19 -3.59 -10.80 9.55
C MET A 19 -3.68 -9.99 10.85
N ARG A 20 -4.35 -10.51 11.88
CA ARG A 20 -4.43 -9.86 13.20
C ARG A 20 -3.05 -9.75 13.85
N VAL A 21 -2.28 -10.84 13.88
CA VAL A 21 -0.91 -10.87 14.42
C VAL A 21 0.01 -9.92 13.66
N MET A 22 -0.12 -9.84 12.34
CA MET A 22 0.64 -8.92 11.50
C MET A 22 0.27 -7.46 11.81
N SER A 23 -1.01 -7.16 11.98
CA SER A 23 -1.49 -5.81 12.30
C SER A 23 -1.03 -5.36 13.70
N GLU A 24 -1.08 -6.25 14.69
CA GLU A 24 -0.58 -6.00 16.05
C GLU A 24 0.95 -5.88 16.08
N GLY A 25 1.66 -6.72 15.33
CA GLY A 25 3.12 -6.68 15.19
C GLY A 25 3.59 -5.39 14.52
N ILE A 26 2.92 -4.97 13.45
CA ILE A 26 3.16 -3.68 12.80
C ILE A 26 2.85 -2.57 13.79
N GLN A 27 1.71 -2.52 14.45
CA GLN A 27 1.43 -1.46 15.45
C GLN A 27 2.51 -1.38 16.54
N LYS A 28 2.99 -2.51 17.04
CA LYS A 28 3.98 -2.58 18.12
C LYS A 28 5.38 -2.15 17.67
N VAL A 29 5.78 -2.45 16.42
CA VAL A 29 7.09 -2.08 15.85
C VAL A 29 7.05 -0.68 15.22
N ALA A 30 5.95 -0.34 14.58
CA ALA A 30 5.75 0.88 13.82
C ALA A 30 5.35 2.08 14.71
N GLY A 31 4.67 1.89 15.84
CA GLY A 31 4.07 3.01 16.60
C GLY A 31 4.99 4.22 16.82
N LYS A 32 6.18 4.05 17.38
CA LYS A 32 7.15 5.15 17.59
C LYS A 32 8.19 5.29 16.47
N ARG A 33 8.61 4.19 15.85
CA ARG A 33 9.62 4.21 14.78
C ARG A 33 9.05 4.70 13.45
N LEU A 34 7.86 4.24 13.06
CA LEU A 34 7.19 4.70 11.84
C LEU A 34 6.78 6.16 11.97
N GLN A 35 6.31 6.61 13.14
CA GLN A 35 6.03 8.03 13.39
C GLN A 35 7.30 8.88 13.30
N SER A 36 8.42 8.40 13.83
CA SER A 36 9.71 9.09 13.69
C SER A 36 10.25 9.08 12.25
N ILE A 37 10.07 8.00 11.50
CA ILE A 37 10.45 7.89 10.08
C ILE A 37 9.57 8.80 9.22
N LEU A 38 8.26 8.84 9.48
CA LEU A 38 7.32 9.74 8.82
C LEU A 38 7.66 11.19 9.13
N ASN A 39 7.96 11.53 10.38
CA ASN A 39 8.43 12.87 10.75
C ASN A 39 9.76 13.22 10.07
N TYR A 40 10.71 12.29 9.96
CA TYR A 40 11.99 12.52 9.28
C TYR A 40 11.81 12.69 7.76
N MET A 41 10.93 11.90 7.15
CA MET A 41 10.55 12.02 5.74
C MET A 41 9.82 13.34 5.46
N THR A 42 9.03 13.85 6.41
CA THR A 42 8.30 15.11 6.23
C THR A 42 9.15 16.33 6.58
N ALA A 43 10.10 16.21 7.50
CA ALA A 43 10.95 17.30 7.99
C ALA A 43 12.04 17.72 7.00
N ASN A 44 12.45 16.85 6.08
CA ASN A 44 13.54 17.14 5.16
C ASN A 44 13.13 16.86 3.71
N ARG A 45 12.81 17.93 2.96
CA ARG A 45 12.40 17.88 1.55
C ARG A 45 13.36 17.04 0.69
N VAL A 46 14.65 17.10 0.97
CA VAL A 46 15.68 16.34 0.25
C VAL A 46 15.57 14.85 0.55
N ALA A 47 15.39 14.47 1.83
CA ALA A 47 15.20 13.07 2.21
C ALA A 47 13.86 12.51 1.68
N ALA A 48 12.81 13.33 1.64
CA ALA A 48 11.52 13.00 1.03
C ALA A 48 11.65 12.68 -0.46
N VAL A 49 12.41 13.52 -1.18
CA VAL A 49 12.68 13.32 -2.62
C VAL A 49 13.52 12.08 -2.85
N PHE A 50 14.57 11.83 -2.06
CA PHE A 50 15.39 10.61 -2.23
C PHE A 50 14.64 9.33 -1.89
N THR A 51 13.82 9.32 -0.84
CA THR A 51 13.00 8.15 -0.48
C THR A 51 11.86 7.92 -1.48
N GLY A 52 11.18 8.99 -1.91
CA GLY A 52 10.20 8.95 -2.99
C GLY A 52 10.81 8.46 -4.30
N PHE A 53 11.97 8.99 -4.67
CA PHE A 53 12.75 8.53 -5.83
C PHE A 53 13.11 7.06 -5.73
N PHE A 54 13.55 6.58 -4.56
CA PHE A 54 13.87 5.16 -4.37
C PHE A 54 12.63 4.27 -4.49
N ILE A 55 11.51 4.69 -3.91
CA ILE A 55 10.24 3.96 -4.00
C ILE A 55 9.74 3.96 -5.45
N THR A 56 9.78 5.08 -6.16
CA THR A 56 9.40 5.17 -7.57
C THR A 56 10.35 4.39 -8.48
N ALA A 57 11.65 4.39 -8.18
CA ALA A 57 12.65 3.59 -8.89
C ALA A 57 12.49 2.08 -8.63
N LEU A 58 11.92 1.68 -7.48
CA LEU A 58 11.55 0.30 -7.21
C LEU A 58 10.19 -0.09 -7.81
N VAL A 59 9.24 0.85 -7.82
CA VAL A 59 7.88 0.70 -8.37
C VAL A 59 7.83 1.12 -9.85
N GLN A 60 8.98 1.14 -10.53
CA GLN A 60 9.28 1.52 -11.93
C GLN A 60 8.46 0.79 -13.01
N SER A 61 7.35 0.16 -12.66
CA SER A 61 6.40 -0.39 -13.61
C SER A 61 5.43 0.70 -14.02
N SER A 62 5.62 1.26 -15.23
CA SER A 62 4.62 2.14 -15.87
C SER A 62 3.23 1.50 -15.86
N SER A 63 3.14 0.16 -15.96
CA SER A 63 1.89 -0.60 -15.87
C SER A 63 1.27 -0.58 -14.47
N ALA A 64 2.08 -0.65 -13.40
CA ALA A 64 1.58 -0.54 -12.03
C ALA A 64 1.04 0.86 -11.75
N THR A 65 1.69 1.89 -12.29
CA THR A 65 1.22 3.29 -12.21
C THR A 65 -0.13 3.46 -12.91
N THR A 66 -0.31 2.89 -14.12
CA THR A 66 -1.60 2.99 -14.83
C THR A 66 -2.74 2.32 -14.05
N VAL A 67 -2.48 1.14 -13.50
CA VAL A 67 -3.48 0.41 -12.69
C VAL A 67 -3.84 1.21 -11.43
N MET A 68 -2.87 1.82 -10.77
CA MET A 68 -3.08 2.64 -9.58
C MET A 68 -3.91 3.89 -9.88
N VAL A 69 -3.63 4.59 -10.99
CA VAL A 69 -4.40 5.77 -11.42
C VAL A 69 -5.85 5.40 -11.74
N VAL A 70 -6.08 4.27 -12.43
CA VAL A 70 -7.44 3.76 -12.70
C VAL A 70 -8.17 3.43 -11.40
N SER A 71 -7.50 2.85 -10.40
CA SER A 71 -8.08 2.62 -9.07
C SER A 71 -8.44 3.91 -8.34
N PHE A 72 -7.66 4.98 -8.49
CA PHE A 72 -7.97 6.29 -7.89
C PHE A 72 -9.15 7.01 -8.57
N VAL A 73 -9.32 6.84 -9.88
CA VAL A 73 -10.53 7.31 -10.57
C VAL A 73 -11.76 6.55 -10.11
N ASN A 74 -11.64 5.23 -9.94
CA ASN A 74 -12.72 4.39 -9.45
C ASN A 74 -13.13 4.77 -8.01
N ALA A 75 -12.16 5.15 -7.17
CA ALA A 75 -12.39 5.65 -5.82
C ALA A 75 -12.91 7.12 -5.75
N SER A 76 -13.18 7.77 -6.89
CA SER A 76 -13.53 9.21 -7.00
C SER A 76 -12.49 10.15 -6.38
N LEU A 77 -11.25 9.69 -6.23
CA LEU A 77 -10.14 10.50 -5.71
C LEU A 77 -9.48 11.35 -6.81
N LEU A 78 -9.64 10.95 -8.08
CA LEU A 78 -9.16 11.67 -9.25
C LEU A 78 -10.23 11.70 -10.34
N ASN A 79 -10.35 12.84 -11.03
CA ASN A 79 -11.20 12.95 -12.20
C ASN A 79 -10.50 12.34 -13.43
N LEU A 80 -11.29 11.86 -14.41
CA LEU A 80 -10.75 11.23 -15.64
C LEU A 80 -9.72 12.11 -16.35
N THR A 81 -9.95 13.43 -16.39
CA THR A 81 -9.03 14.42 -16.98
C THR A 81 -7.69 14.49 -16.24
N GLN A 82 -7.70 14.38 -14.91
CA GLN A 82 -6.48 14.37 -14.09
C GLN A 82 -5.73 13.05 -14.26
N ALA A 83 -6.45 11.93 -14.32
CA ALA A 83 -5.88 10.61 -14.56
C ALA A 83 -5.18 10.52 -15.93
N ILE A 84 -5.78 11.06 -16.99
CA ILE A 84 -5.14 11.13 -18.31
C ILE A 84 -3.83 11.93 -18.25
N GLY A 85 -3.80 13.03 -17.50
CA GLY A 85 -2.58 13.81 -17.28
C GLY A 85 -1.48 13.04 -16.54
N VAL A 86 -1.84 12.20 -15.56
CA VAL A 86 -0.88 11.36 -14.82
C VAL A 86 -0.40 10.16 -15.64
N ILE A 87 -1.20 9.65 -16.58
CA ILE A 87 -0.82 8.54 -17.47
C ILE A 87 0.07 9.01 -18.64
N MET A 88 -0.14 10.24 -19.12
CA MET A 88 0.63 10.85 -20.22
C MET A 88 1.96 11.47 -19.78
N GLY A 89 2.17 11.70 -18.48
CA GLY A 89 3.42 12.17 -17.89
C GLY A 89 4.34 11.03 -17.50
#